data_AF-A0A7Y7E7J9-F1
#
_entry.id   AF-A0A7Y7E7J9-F1
#
_cell.length_a   1.000
_cell.length_b   1.000
_cell.length_c   1.000
_cell.angle_alpha   90.00
_cell.angle_beta   90.00
_cell.angle_gamma   90.00
#
_symmetry.space_group_name_H-M   'P 1'
#
loop_
_entity.id
_entity.type
_entity.pdbx_description
1 polymer ?
#
loop_
_entity_poly.entity_id
_entity_poly.type
_entity_poly.pdbx_seq_one_letter_code
_entity_poly.pdbx_strand_id
1 'polypeptide(L)'
;MFTHARRRFLAFATVGAVICTAGFMPSVSQAADGSGDGELKGSYAETHGLTTDDVRHINTLNERALLPGAGALFRASDDRETPPAEPLDRMPDAYRAYGGRATTDVGNYIRKWQQVYSQRDGKKQQMTEEQREKLSYGCVGVTWANSGPYPTNKLAFAFFDENKYKNELKSASPRRGETQAEFEGRIAKDSFDEEKGFKRARDVASVMNKALENAHDEGTYLDNLRTELTNRNDALRDEDSSSNFYSALRNTPSFKERGGGNYDPSRMKAVIYSKHFWSGQDRQGSSDKRKYGDPDAFRPDQATGLVDMSKDRNTPRSPANPGEAWVNFDYGWFGAQAEADADKTIWTHANHYHAPNSDLGPMRVYESKFRNWSAGYADFDRGAYMITFIPKSWNTAPAKVTQGWP
;
A
#
# COMPACT_ATOMS: atom_id res chain seq x y z
N MET A 1 -7.62 36.99 -88.68
CA MET A 1 -8.89 37.61 -89.11
C MET A 1 -9.84 37.59 -87.93
N PHE A 2 -10.46 38.73 -87.65
CA PHE A 2 -11.17 39.09 -86.43
C PHE A 2 -12.49 38.32 -86.18
N THR A 3 -12.83 38.17 -84.89
CA THR A 3 -14.17 38.25 -84.25
C THR A 3 -15.23 37.15 -84.56
N HIS A 4 -16.07 36.68 -83.63
CA HIS A 4 -16.78 37.37 -82.54
C HIS A 4 -17.30 36.40 -81.45
N ALA A 5 -17.66 37.00 -80.31
CA ALA A 5 -18.00 36.42 -79.01
C ALA A 5 -19.42 35.84 -78.89
N ARG A 6 -19.65 35.01 -77.85
CA ARG A 6 -20.72 35.23 -76.87
C ARG A 6 -20.47 34.51 -75.54
N ARG A 7 -20.60 35.30 -74.46
CA ARG A 7 -20.58 34.93 -73.03
C ARG A 7 -21.90 34.27 -72.60
N ARG A 8 -21.84 33.39 -71.61
CA ARG A 8 -22.86 33.31 -70.54
C ARG A 8 -22.19 33.11 -69.17
N PHE A 9 -22.68 33.89 -68.23
CA PHE A 9 -22.27 33.99 -66.83
C PHE A 9 -22.67 32.76 -66.03
N LEU A 10 -21.84 32.38 -65.05
CA LEU A 10 -22.29 31.70 -63.83
C LEU A 10 -21.70 32.43 -62.63
N ALA A 11 -22.59 32.72 -61.68
CA ALA A 11 -22.36 33.53 -60.50
C ALA A 11 -21.72 32.72 -59.36
N PHE A 12 -20.98 33.42 -58.51
CA PHE A 12 -20.37 32.91 -57.30
C PHE A 12 -21.42 32.55 -56.25
N ALA A 13 -21.28 31.37 -55.63
CA ALA A 13 -21.83 31.06 -54.32
C ALA A 13 -20.68 30.60 -53.42
N THR A 14 -20.39 31.40 -52.41
CA THR A 14 -19.48 31.14 -51.30
C THR A 14 -19.98 29.97 -50.47
N VAL A 15 -19.22 28.87 -50.43
CA VAL A 15 -19.42 27.81 -49.45
C VAL A 15 -18.49 28.08 -48.27
N GLY A 16 -19.08 28.46 -47.14
CA GLY A 16 -18.38 28.47 -45.85
C GLY A 16 -18.04 27.04 -45.45
N ALA A 17 -16.76 26.73 -45.33
CA ALA A 17 -16.30 25.50 -44.71
C ALA A 17 -16.46 25.64 -43.20
N VAL A 18 -17.39 24.88 -42.63
CA VAL A 18 -17.41 24.57 -41.20
C VAL A 18 -16.26 23.61 -40.96
N ILE A 19 -15.20 24.10 -40.33
CA ILE A 19 -14.13 23.27 -39.79
C ILE A 19 -14.69 22.62 -38.53
N CYS A 20 -15.28 21.44 -38.67
CA CYS A 20 -15.43 20.52 -37.56
C CYS A 20 -14.02 20.02 -37.23
N THR A 21 -13.40 20.61 -36.22
CA THR A 21 -12.24 20.05 -35.55
C THR A 21 -12.61 18.66 -35.04
N ALA A 22 -12.18 17.64 -35.77
CA ALA A 22 -12.08 16.29 -35.24
C ALA A 22 -11.08 16.35 -34.09
N GLY A 23 -11.61 16.47 -32.87
CA GLY A 23 -10.86 16.27 -31.66
C GLY A 23 -10.28 14.87 -31.71
N PHE A 24 -8.97 14.78 -31.91
CA PHE A 24 -8.20 13.59 -31.63
C PHE A 24 -8.42 13.25 -30.15
N MET A 25 -9.30 12.28 -29.89
CA MET A 25 -9.28 11.56 -28.62
C MET A 25 -8.06 10.63 -28.66
N PRO A 26 -7.07 10.78 -27.77
CA PRO A 26 -6.10 9.72 -27.58
C PRO A 26 -6.84 8.56 -26.91
N SER A 27 -6.91 7.44 -27.63
CA SER A 27 -7.39 6.16 -27.16
C SER A 27 -6.61 5.72 -25.91
N VAL A 28 -7.30 5.58 -24.79
CA VAL A 28 -6.79 4.86 -23.62
C VAL A 28 -6.79 3.38 -23.98
N SER A 29 -5.63 2.83 -24.29
CA SER A 29 -5.43 1.41 -24.51
C SER A 29 -4.00 1.03 -24.15
N GLN A 30 -3.81 0.55 -22.92
CA GLN A 30 -2.89 -0.56 -22.63
C GLN A 30 -3.19 -1.09 -21.23
N ALA A 31 -4.06 -2.10 -21.22
CA ALA A 31 -4.25 -3.01 -20.11
C ALA A 31 -4.13 -4.41 -20.71
N ALA A 32 -2.91 -4.95 -20.65
CA ALA A 32 -2.53 -6.36 -20.67
C ALA A 32 -1.13 -6.43 -21.27
N ASP A 33 -0.11 -6.58 -20.42
CA ASP A 33 1.12 -7.23 -20.86
C ASP A 33 1.58 -8.19 -19.75
N GLY A 34 1.31 -9.46 -20.04
CA GLY A 34 1.90 -10.60 -19.38
C GLY A 34 2.56 -11.43 -20.45
N SER A 35 3.86 -11.25 -20.63
CA SER A 35 4.76 -12.21 -21.28
C SER A 35 6.20 -11.78 -21.01
N GLY A 36 7.06 -12.77 -20.73
CA GLY A 36 8.43 -12.57 -20.27
C GLY A 36 9.32 -11.81 -21.24
N ASP A 37 9.73 -10.63 -20.81
CA ASP A 37 11.12 -10.22 -20.63
C ASP A 37 11.08 -9.19 -19.50
N GLY A 38 12.20 -8.84 -18.88
CA GLY A 38 12.26 -7.94 -17.72
C GLY A 38 11.86 -6.48 -18.03
N GLU A 39 10.63 -6.26 -18.48
CA GLU A 39 10.00 -4.95 -18.65
C GLU A 39 10.02 -4.21 -17.31
N LEU A 40 10.62 -3.03 -17.36
CA LEU A 40 10.70 -2.11 -16.24
C LEU A 40 9.28 -1.79 -15.78
N LYS A 41 8.92 -2.23 -14.57
CA LYS A 41 7.67 -1.80 -13.93
C LYS A 41 7.67 -0.27 -13.90
N GLY A 42 6.62 0.34 -14.44
CA GLY A 42 6.47 1.79 -14.46
C GLY A 42 6.53 2.39 -13.05
N SER A 43 6.85 3.67 -12.98
CA SER A 43 6.76 4.41 -11.72
C SER A 43 5.30 4.55 -11.27
N TYR A 44 5.12 4.82 -9.98
CA TYR A 44 3.83 5.20 -9.43
C TYR A 44 3.31 6.46 -10.12
N ALA A 45 4.20 7.43 -10.35
CA ALA A 45 3.86 8.68 -11.02
C ALA A 45 3.34 8.43 -12.44
N GLU A 46 4.03 7.61 -13.24
CA GLU A 46 3.57 7.23 -14.58
C GLU A 46 2.23 6.48 -14.55
N THR A 47 2.08 5.54 -13.61
CA THR A 47 0.87 4.70 -13.52
C THR A 47 -0.38 5.52 -13.17
N HIS A 48 -0.22 6.57 -12.37
CA HIS A 48 -1.33 7.40 -11.89
C HIS A 48 -1.37 8.79 -12.53
N GLY A 49 -0.51 9.07 -13.52
CA GLY A 49 -0.46 10.36 -14.22
C GLY A 49 -0.05 11.54 -13.32
N LEU A 50 0.83 11.30 -12.33
CA LEU A 50 1.26 12.31 -11.36
C LEU A 50 2.42 13.14 -11.92
N THR A 51 2.37 14.45 -11.68
CA THR A 51 3.48 15.36 -11.95
C THR A 51 4.56 15.26 -10.87
N THR A 52 5.74 15.84 -11.13
CA THR A 52 6.79 15.97 -10.10
C THR A 52 6.31 16.75 -8.88
N ASP A 53 5.42 17.73 -9.08
CA ASP A 53 4.86 18.56 -8.02
C ASP A 53 3.87 17.76 -7.16
N ASP A 54 3.03 16.93 -7.78
CA ASP A 54 2.14 16.00 -7.08
C ASP A 54 2.92 15.05 -6.17
N VAL A 55 3.98 14.43 -6.71
CA VAL A 55 4.83 13.51 -5.96
C VAL A 55 5.50 14.23 -4.78
N ARG A 56 5.96 15.47 -4.96
CA ARG A 56 6.53 16.28 -3.89
C ARG A 56 5.49 16.57 -2.78
N HIS A 57 4.25 16.90 -3.15
CA HIS A 57 3.18 17.13 -2.17
C HIS A 57 2.82 15.84 -1.40
N ILE A 58 2.69 14.71 -2.10
CA ILE A 58 2.47 13.39 -1.49
C ILE A 58 3.56 13.08 -0.47
N ASN A 59 4.83 13.16 -0.88
CA ASN A 59 5.96 12.84 -0.01
C ASN A 59 6.02 13.77 1.22
N THR A 60 5.78 15.07 1.02
CA THR A 60 5.76 16.05 2.11
C THR A 60 4.69 15.75 3.15
N LEU A 61 3.48 15.40 2.71
CA LEU A 61 2.39 15.04 3.62
C LEU A 61 2.69 13.72 4.36
N ASN A 62 3.20 12.73 3.63
CA ASN A 62 3.54 11.41 4.16
C ASN A 62 4.66 11.46 5.22
N GLU A 63 5.67 12.31 5.04
CA GLU A 63 6.74 12.52 6.03
C GLU A 63 6.22 13.21 7.30
N ARG A 64 5.26 14.14 7.17
CA ARG A 64 4.68 14.90 8.30
C ARG A 64 3.74 14.08 9.17
N ALA A 65 3.05 13.08 8.61
CA ALA A 65 2.11 12.23 9.33
C ALA A 65 2.75 11.44 10.50
N LEU A 66 4.09 11.36 10.55
CA LEU A 66 4.86 10.69 11.61
C LEU A 66 5.03 11.50 12.90
N LEU A 67 4.72 12.80 12.92
CA LEU A 67 5.00 13.65 14.08
C LEU A 67 3.95 13.48 15.19
N PRO A 68 4.34 13.19 16.45
CA PRO A 68 3.42 13.09 17.58
C PRO A 68 2.65 14.40 17.78
N GLY A 69 1.32 14.33 17.93
CA GLY A 69 0.48 15.51 18.18
C GLY A 69 -0.04 16.25 16.94
N ALA A 70 0.15 15.67 15.73
CA ALA A 70 -0.30 16.30 14.49
C ALA A 70 -1.84 16.50 14.38
N GLY A 71 -2.64 15.78 15.18
CA GLY A 71 -4.11 15.84 15.13
C GLY A 71 -4.76 17.10 15.70
N ALA A 72 -4.03 17.99 16.38
CA ALA A 72 -4.65 19.16 17.05
C ALA A 72 -4.05 20.53 16.69
N LEU A 73 -2.87 20.60 16.05
CA LEU A 73 -2.16 21.88 15.85
C LEU A 73 -1.79 22.20 14.41
N PHE A 74 -2.15 21.38 13.42
CA PHE A 74 -1.69 21.57 12.06
C PHE A 74 -2.84 21.39 11.08
N ARG A 75 -3.54 22.50 10.78
CA ARG A 75 -4.26 22.64 9.51
C ARG A 75 -3.24 22.31 8.42
N ALA A 76 -3.44 21.18 7.75
CA ALA A 76 -2.55 20.69 6.70
C ALA A 76 -2.35 21.77 5.62
N SER A 77 -1.31 21.61 4.80
CA SER A 77 -1.17 22.30 3.51
C SER A 77 -2.54 22.48 2.85
N ASP A 78 -2.83 23.68 2.32
CA ASP A 78 -4.16 24.19 1.93
C ASP A 78 -5.06 23.25 1.08
N ASP A 79 -4.56 22.11 0.59
CA ASP A 79 -5.23 21.23 -0.36
C ASP A 79 -5.74 19.87 0.18
N ARG A 80 -5.27 19.36 1.35
CA ARG A 80 -5.80 18.07 1.86
C ARG A 80 -7.16 18.30 2.49
N GLU A 81 -8.17 17.60 2.00
CA GLU A 81 -9.53 17.68 2.52
C GLU A 81 -9.98 16.38 3.18
N THR A 82 -10.73 16.51 4.26
CA THR A 82 -11.42 15.38 4.88
C THR A 82 -12.73 15.14 4.12
N PRO A 83 -12.96 13.95 3.52
CA PRO A 83 -14.23 13.65 2.83
C PRO A 83 -15.42 13.88 3.77
N PRO A 84 -16.58 14.36 3.29
CA PRO A 84 -17.75 14.63 4.15
C PRO A 84 -18.33 13.35 4.77
N ALA A 85 -19.20 13.52 5.78
CA ALA A 85 -19.89 12.39 6.40
C ALA A 85 -20.92 11.79 5.43
N GLU A 86 -20.92 10.47 5.28
CA GLU A 86 -21.90 9.75 4.47
C GLU A 86 -23.00 9.15 5.38
N PRO A 87 -24.30 9.34 5.05
CA PRO A 87 -25.39 8.72 5.80
C PRO A 87 -25.26 7.19 5.87
N LEU A 88 -25.59 6.59 7.02
CA LEU A 88 -25.45 5.13 7.21
C LEU A 88 -26.42 4.31 6.35
N ASP A 89 -27.54 4.89 5.96
CA ASP A 89 -28.56 4.31 5.08
C ASP A 89 -28.23 4.47 3.59
N ARG A 90 -27.27 5.33 3.24
CA ARG A 90 -26.83 5.53 1.85
C ARG A 90 -25.95 4.37 1.40
N MET A 91 -26.44 3.63 0.40
CA MET A 91 -25.70 2.52 -0.19
C MET A 91 -24.57 3.01 -1.11
N PRO A 92 -23.49 2.23 -1.25
CA PRO A 92 -22.47 2.49 -2.24
C PRO A 92 -23.02 2.33 -3.66
N ASP A 93 -22.51 3.13 -4.58
CA ASP A 93 -22.66 2.96 -6.01
C ASP A 93 -21.91 1.68 -6.44
N ALA A 94 -22.48 0.94 -7.38
CA ALA A 94 -21.91 -0.31 -7.85
C ALA A 94 -20.59 -0.08 -8.59
N TYR A 95 -19.60 -0.93 -8.29
CA TYR A 95 -18.31 -0.94 -8.99
C TYR A 95 -17.75 -2.36 -8.97
N ARG A 96 -16.92 -2.71 -9.96
CA ARG A 96 -16.42 -4.08 -10.12
C ARG A 96 -14.93 -4.10 -10.45
N ALA A 97 -14.32 -5.26 -10.20
CA ALA A 97 -12.92 -5.46 -10.53
C ALA A 97 -12.70 -5.62 -12.04
N TYR A 98 -11.62 -5.04 -12.54
CA TYR A 98 -11.07 -5.27 -13.88
C TYR A 98 -9.58 -5.57 -13.74
N GLY A 99 -9.07 -6.58 -14.46
CA GLY A 99 -7.65 -6.96 -14.37
C GLY A 99 -7.18 -7.36 -12.96
N GLY A 100 -8.09 -7.81 -12.09
CA GLY A 100 -7.77 -8.14 -10.70
C GLY A 100 -7.76 -6.96 -9.72
N ARG A 101 -8.23 -5.76 -10.12
CA ARG A 101 -8.33 -4.58 -9.24
C ARG A 101 -9.69 -3.88 -9.41
N ALA A 102 -10.38 -3.60 -8.30
CA ALA A 102 -11.53 -2.69 -8.27
C ALA A 102 -11.08 -1.32 -7.76
N THR A 103 -11.76 -0.25 -8.19
CA THR A 103 -11.47 1.11 -7.75
C THR A 103 -12.75 1.92 -7.61
N THR A 104 -12.78 2.83 -6.66
CA THR A 104 -13.89 3.76 -6.44
C THR A 104 -13.38 5.04 -5.74
N ASP A 105 -14.14 6.13 -5.80
CA ASP A 105 -13.81 7.34 -5.06
C ASP A 105 -13.95 7.13 -3.54
N VAL A 106 -13.25 7.94 -2.76
CA VAL A 106 -13.23 7.79 -1.29
C VAL A 106 -14.61 7.93 -0.65
N GLY A 107 -15.51 8.78 -1.19
CA GLY A 107 -16.87 8.93 -0.66
C GLY A 107 -17.68 7.65 -0.81
N ASN A 108 -17.62 7.03 -1.99
CA ASN A 108 -18.26 5.75 -2.23
C ASN A 108 -17.62 4.59 -1.42
N TYR A 109 -16.29 4.60 -1.25
CA TYR A 109 -15.63 3.65 -0.36
C TYR A 109 -16.06 3.81 1.11
N ILE A 110 -16.24 5.05 1.61
CA ILE A 110 -16.77 5.29 2.97
C ILE A 110 -18.14 4.64 3.12
N ARG A 111 -19.04 4.77 2.13
CA ARG A 111 -20.34 4.09 2.15
C ARG A 111 -20.16 2.58 2.27
N LYS A 112 -19.27 1.98 1.46
CA LYS A 112 -19.01 0.53 1.52
C LYS A 112 -18.48 0.13 2.89
N TRP A 113 -17.48 0.85 3.38
CA TRP A 113 -16.88 0.61 4.69
C TRP A 113 -17.92 0.68 5.81
N GLN A 114 -18.84 1.65 5.76
CA GLN A 114 -19.95 1.77 6.70
C GLN A 114 -20.91 0.57 6.66
N GLN A 115 -21.12 -0.03 5.48
CA GLN A 115 -21.98 -1.21 5.36
C GLN A 115 -21.32 -2.49 5.85
N VAL A 116 -20.03 -2.69 5.58
CA VAL A 116 -19.39 -4.01 5.78
C VAL A 116 -18.28 -4.03 6.83
N TYR A 117 -17.55 -2.95 7.06
CA TYR A 117 -16.35 -2.96 7.90
C TYR A 117 -16.49 -2.19 9.22
N SER A 118 -17.50 -1.33 9.32
CA SER A 118 -17.72 -0.43 10.46
C SER A 118 -18.19 -1.09 11.75
N GLN A 119 -18.53 -2.38 11.71
CA GLN A 119 -19.24 -2.99 12.83
C GLN A 119 -18.38 -2.98 14.10
N ARG A 120 -19.03 -2.60 15.20
CA ARG A 120 -18.57 -2.76 16.57
C ARG A 120 -19.63 -3.60 17.29
N ASP A 121 -19.24 -4.78 17.78
CA ASP A 121 -20.16 -5.74 18.41
C ASP A 121 -21.38 -6.05 17.52
N GLY A 122 -21.14 -6.25 16.22
CA GLY A 122 -22.16 -6.57 15.21
C GLY A 122 -23.04 -5.38 14.77
N LYS A 123 -22.86 -4.18 15.34
CA LYS A 123 -23.64 -2.99 14.97
C LYS A 123 -22.87 -2.10 14.01
N LYS A 124 -23.44 -1.83 12.84
CA LYS A 124 -22.89 -0.87 11.86
C LYS A 124 -22.82 0.52 12.48
N GLN A 125 -21.79 1.28 12.11
CA GLN A 125 -21.58 2.65 12.56
C GLN A 125 -21.18 3.53 11.38
N GLN A 126 -21.45 4.83 11.49
CA GLN A 126 -20.85 5.79 10.56
C GLN A 126 -19.34 5.87 10.82
N MET A 127 -18.59 6.14 9.76
CA MET A 127 -17.17 6.48 9.91
C MET A 127 -17.08 7.84 10.61
N THR A 128 -16.37 7.88 11.75
CA THR A 128 -16.23 9.12 12.51
C THR A 128 -15.44 10.17 11.71
N GLU A 129 -15.54 11.44 12.12
CA GLU A 129 -14.73 12.50 11.51
C GLU A 129 -13.23 12.20 11.60
N GLU A 130 -12.74 11.77 12.75
CA GLU A 130 -11.35 11.35 12.94
C GLU A 130 -10.96 10.20 12.00
N GLN A 131 -11.84 9.20 11.80
CA GLN A 131 -11.55 8.10 10.87
C GLN A 131 -11.54 8.58 9.41
N ARG A 132 -12.44 9.48 9.01
CA ARG A 132 -12.44 10.09 7.68
C ARG A 132 -11.19 10.94 7.45
N GLU A 133 -10.76 11.68 8.47
CA GLU A 133 -9.52 12.45 8.42
C GLU A 133 -8.32 11.52 8.22
N LYS A 134 -8.18 10.46 9.02
CA LYS A 134 -7.14 9.44 8.84
C LYS A 134 -7.16 8.83 7.44
N LEU A 135 -8.35 8.46 6.95
CA LEU A 135 -8.54 7.87 5.63
C LEU A 135 -8.03 8.78 4.52
N SER A 136 -8.25 10.09 4.64
CA SER A 136 -7.89 11.08 3.62
C SER A 136 -6.38 11.24 3.37
N TYR A 137 -5.51 10.61 4.18
CA TYR A 137 -4.06 10.59 3.96
C TYR A 137 -3.63 9.65 2.83
N GLY A 138 -4.56 9.02 2.11
CA GLY A 138 -4.24 8.22 0.93
C GLY A 138 -3.80 6.81 1.30
N CYS A 139 -2.69 6.35 0.73
CA CYS A 139 -2.20 4.97 0.85
C CYS A 139 -2.18 4.46 2.30
N VAL A 140 -1.68 5.27 3.25
CA VAL A 140 -1.65 4.91 4.68
C VAL A 140 -3.03 4.94 5.36
N GLY A 141 -3.96 5.75 4.84
CA GLY A 141 -5.21 6.09 5.51
C GLY A 141 -6.14 4.90 5.70
N VAL A 142 -6.19 3.97 4.74
CA VAL A 142 -6.99 2.74 4.88
C VAL A 142 -6.49 1.89 6.04
N THR A 143 -5.17 1.67 6.11
CA THR A 143 -4.55 0.91 7.21
C THR A 143 -4.79 1.62 8.53
N TRP A 144 -4.55 2.93 8.60
CA TRP A 144 -4.73 3.72 9.82
C TRP A 144 -6.17 3.67 10.35
N ALA A 145 -7.17 3.87 9.48
CA ALA A 145 -8.58 3.80 9.87
C ALA A 145 -9.00 2.39 10.34
N ASN A 146 -8.43 1.34 9.74
CA ASN A 146 -8.79 -0.05 10.05
C ASN A 146 -8.09 -0.61 11.29
N SER A 147 -6.85 -0.20 11.56
CA SER A 147 -6.08 -0.61 12.75
C SER A 147 -6.37 0.26 13.97
N GLY A 148 -6.69 1.55 13.78
CA GLY A 148 -6.89 2.54 14.85
C GLY A 148 -5.74 3.53 14.99
N PRO A 149 -4.52 3.09 15.40
CA PRO A 149 -3.33 3.93 15.44
C PRO A 149 -2.62 3.95 14.08
N TYR A 150 -1.76 4.96 13.90
CA TYR A 150 -0.89 5.04 12.72
C TYR A 150 0.06 3.83 12.69
N PRO A 151 0.32 3.21 11.52
CA PRO A 151 1.15 2.01 11.43
C PRO A 151 2.60 2.28 11.89
N THR A 152 3.03 1.57 12.93
CA THR A 152 4.39 1.70 13.48
C THR A 152 5.42 0.82 12.77
N ASN A 153 4.97 -0.22 12.08
CA ASN A 153 5.76 -1.20 11.33
C ASN A 153 6.79 -1.98 12.17
N LYS A 154 6.65 -2.01 13.49
CA LYS A 154 7.64 -2.59 14.40
C LYS A 154 7.82 -4.11 14.25
N LEU A 155 6.73 -4.83 14.01
CA LEU A 155 6.75 -6.28 13.79
C LEU A 155 6.50 -6.55 12.32
N ALA A 156 7.57 -6.80 11.58
CA ALA A 156 7.57 -6.91 10.13
C ALA A 156 8.29 -8.19 9.67
N PHE A 157 7.78 -8.81 8.62
CA PHE A 157 8.34 -10.01 8.02
C PHE A 157 8.60 -9.82 6.52
N ALA A 158 9.64 -10.46 6.02
CA ALA A 158 9.90 -10.63 4.59
C ALA A 158 10.60 -11.97 4.35
N PHE A 159 10.77 -12.32 3.08
CA PHE A 159 11.63 -13.43 2.68
C PHE A 159 12.63 -12.93 1.64
N PHE A 160 13.88 -13.36 1.82
CA PHE A 160 14.99 -13.03 0.92
C PHE A 160 15.80 -14.29 0.64
N ASP A 161 15.93 -14.65 -0.63
CA ASP A 161 16.74 -15.79 -1.06
C ASP A 161 18.22 -15.38 -1.12
N GLU A 162 18.92 -15.55 0.00
CA GLU A 162 20.34 -15.21 0.13
C GLU A 162 21.23 -16.02 -0.83
N ASN A 163 20.81 -17.24 -1.21
CA ASN A 163 21.55 -18.06 -2.17
C ASN A 163 21.36 -17.55 -3.60
N LYS A 164 20.12 -17.22 -4.00
CA LYS A 164 19.84 -16.58 -5.28
C LYS A 164 20.64 -15.29 -5.42
N TYR A 165 20.59 -14.43 -4.41
CA TYR A 165 21.35 -13.17 -4.39
C TYR A 165 22.85 -13.39 -4.61
N LYS A 166 23.47 -14.26 -3.81
CA LYS A 166 24.92 -14.56 -3.93
C LYS A 166 25.30 -15.21 -5.25
N ASN A 167 24.44 -16.08 -5.78
CA ASN A 167 24.69 -16.75 -7.05
C ASN A 167 24.61 -15.76 -8.20
N GLU A 168 23.55 -14.97 -8.27
CA GLU A 168 23.36 -13.98 -9.34
C GLU A 168 24.44 -12.90 -9.34
N LEU A 169 24.88 -12.43 -8.16
CA LEU A 169 26.02 -11.50 -8.09
C LEU A 169 27.34 -12.08 -8.64
N LYS A 170 27.51 -13.40 -8.60
CA LYS A 170 28.72 -14.07 -9.10
C LYS A 170 28.60 -14.49 -10.56
N SER A 171 27.40 -14.91 -10.98
CA SER A 171 27.18 -15.54 -12.29
C SER A 171 26.61 -14.60 -13.34
N ALA A 172 25.90 -13.55 -12.95
CA ALA A 172 25.36 -12.55 -13.87
C ALA A 172 26.32 -11.36 -14.00
N SER A 173 26.17 -10.62 -15.09
CA SER A 173 26.86 -9.36 -15.33
C SER A 173 25.85 -8.21 -15.39
N PRO A 174 26.26 -6.97 -15.09
CA PRO A 174 25.44 -5.79 -15.33
C PRO A 174 24.89 -5.77 -16.77
N ARG A 175 23.63 -5.36 -16.92
CA ARG A 175 23.01 -5.15 -18.23
C ARG A 175 23.74 -4.01 -18.96
N ARG A 176 23.57 -3.92 -20.28
CA ARG A 176 24.18 -2.84 -21.07
C ARG A 176 23.68 -1.47 -20.57
N GLY A 177 24.59 -0.64 -20.07
CA GLY A 177 24.28 0.70 -19.54
C GLY A 177 23.93 0.72 -18.04
N GLU A 178 23.88 -0.44 -17.39
CA GLU A 178 23.61 -0.56 -15.96
C GLU A 178 24.89 -0.31 -15.16
N THR A 179 24.81 0.53 -14.14
CA THR A 179 25.94 0.73 -13.21
C THR A 179 26.07 -0.46 -12.26
N GLN A 180 27.23 -0.64 -11.62
CA GLN A 180 27.39 -1.72 -10.63
C GLN A 180 26.39 -1.60 -9.47
N ALA A 181 26.12 -0.38 -8.99
CA ALA A 181 25.15 -0.17 -7.91
C ALA A 181 23.72 -0.47 -8.34
N GLU A 182 23.35 -0.14 -9.58
CA GLU A 182 22.06 -0.50 -10.18
C GLU A 182 21.90 -2.02 -10.34
N PHE A 183 22.95 -2.69 -10.80
CA PHE A 183 23.00 -4.14 -10.87
C PHE A 183 22.78 -4.78 -9.49
N GLU A 184 23.57 -4.40 -8.48
CA GLU A 184 23.45 -4.96 -7.12
C GLU A 184 22.08 -4.67 -6.49
N GLY A 185 21.59 -3.44 -6.61
CA GLY A 185 20.28 -3.05 -6.11
C GLY A 185 19.13 -3.84 -6.76
N ARG A 186 19.20 -4.05 -8.08
CA ARG A 186 18.21 -4.87 -8.82
C ARG A 186 18.28 -6.33 -8.40
N ILE A 187 19.46 -6.94 -8.32
CA ILE A 187 19.60 -8.34 -7.89
C ILE A 187 19.09 -8.54 -6.46
N ALA A 188 19.32 -7.57 -5.56
CA ALA A 188 18.72 -7.60 -4.23
C ALA A 188 17.19 -7.53 -4.29
N LYS A 189 16.61 -6.58 -5.04
CA LYS A 189 15.15 -6.48 -5.24
C LYS A 189 14.56 -7.79 -5.75
N ASP A 190 15.17 -8.38 -6.77
CA ASP A 190 14.71 -9.62 -7.42
C ASP A 190 14.88 -10.85 -6.51
N SER A 191 15.68 -10.76 -5.45
CA SER A 191 15.89 -11.84 -4.47
C SER A 191 14.87 -11.83 -3.33
N PHE A 192 14.03 -10.80 -3.22
CA PHE A 192 12.85 -10.84 -2.36
C PHE A 192 11.73 -11.69 -2.97
N ASP A 193 11.04 -12.44 -2.13
CA ASP A 193 9.85 -13.22 -2.50
C ASP A 193 8.69 -12.76 -1.61
N GLU A 194 7.84 -11.90 -2.16
CA GLU A 194 6.72 -11.31 -1.43
C GLU A 194 5.66 -12.33 -1.03
N GLU A 195 5.46 -13.39 -1.82
CA GLU A 195 4.52 -14.45 -1.48
C GLU A 195 4.99 -15.23 -0.26
N LYS A 196 6.28 -15.60 -0.22
CA LYS A 196 6.87 -16.25 0.98
C LYS A 196 6.90 -15.33 2.18
N GLY A 197 7.18 -14.03 2.00
CA GLY A 197 7.11 -13.03 3.07
C GLY A 197 5.71 -12.91 3.66
N PHE A 198 4.69 -12.82 2.80
CA PHE A 198 3.30 -12.80 3.22
C PHE A 198 2.89 -14.09 3.93
N LYS A 199 3.25 -15.24 3.36
CA LYS A 199 2.99 -16.55 3.97
C LYS A 199 3.61 -16.63 5.36
N ARG A 200 4.86 -16.17 5.55
CA ARG A 200 5.52 -16.14 6.86
C ARG A 200 4.71 -15.32 7.86
N ALA A 201 4.27 -14.11 7.48
CA ALA A 201 3.43 -13.29 8.35
C ALA A 201 2.09 -13.97 8.69
N ARG A 202 1.45 -14.66 7.74
CA ARG A 202 0.22 -15.44 7.99
C ARG A 202 0.43 -16.59 8.97
N ASP A 203 1.51 -17.36 8.79
CA ASP A 203 1.84 -18.49 9.66
C ASP A 203 2.08 -18.01 11.09
N VAL A 204 2.82 -16.91 11.27
CA VAL A 204 3.07 -16.30 12.57
C VAL A 204 1.80 -15.72 13.19
N ALA A 205 0.97 -14.99 12.41
CA ALA A 205 -0.29 -14.45 12.91
C ALA A 205 -1.27 -15.55 13.34
N SER A 206 -1.24 -16.71 12.66
CA SER A 206 -2.02 -17.90 13.05
C SER A 206 -1.57 -18.45 14.41
N VAL A 207 -0.26 -18.55 14.63
CA VAL A 207 0.30 -18.95 15.93
C VAL A 207 -0.07 -17.96 17.03
N MET A 208 0.05 -16.65 16.77
CA MET A 208 -0.36 -15.61 17.72
C MET A 208 -1.86 -15.69 18.06
N ASN A 209 -2.72 -15.86 17.06
CA ASN A 209 -4.17 -15.99 17.27
C ASN A 209 -4.52 -17.25 18.08
N LYS A 210 -3.84 -18.36 17.85
CA LYS A 210 -4.02 -19.59 18.65
C LYS A 210 -3.59 -19.38 20.10
N ALA A 211 -2.46 -18.70 20.32
CA ALA A 211 -1.93 -18.45 21.67
C ALA A 211 -2.85 -17.55 22.51
N LEU A 212 -3.55 -16.60 21.89
CA LEU A 212 -4.47 -15.68 22.58
C LEU A 212 -5.89 -16.23 22.77
N GLU A 213 -6.27 -17.34 22.12
CA GLU A 213 -7.68 -17.77 22.02
C GLU A 213 -8.37 -17.95 23.38
N ASN A 214 -7.66 -18.54 24.34
CA ASN A 214 -8.14 -18.79 25.71
C ASN A 214 -7.25 -18.13 26.79
N ALA A 215 -6.47 -17.12 26.42
CA ALA A 215 -5.61 -16.39 27.35
C ALA A 215 -6.30 -15.12 27.83
N HIS A 216 -6.51 -14.99 29.15
CA HIS A 216 -7.18 -13.84 29.78
C HIS A 216 -6.23 -12.83 30.41
N ASP A 217 -4.92 -13.07 30.31
CA ASP A 217 -3.84 -12.18 30.72
C ASP A 217 -2.62 -12.36 29.81
N GLU A 218 -1.74 -11.35 29.76
CA GLU A 218 -0.55 -11.36 28.89
C GLU A 218 0.43 -12.51 29.24
N GLY A 219 0.55 -12.88 30.52
CA GLY A 219 1.44 -13.97 30.94
C GLY A 219 1.04 -15.30 30.32
N THR A 220 -0.24 -15.67 30.47
CA THR A 220 -0.81 -16.86 29.84
C THR A 220 -0.65 -16.85 28.32
N TYR A 221 -0.86 -15.69 27.67
CA TYR A 221 -0.65 -15.55 26.22
C TYR A 221 0.81 -15.84 25.81
N LEU A 222 1.77 -15.26 26.52
CA LEU A 222 3.20 -15.43 26.22
C LEU A 222 3.65 -16.88 26.43
N ASP A 223 3.15 -17.55 27.47
CA ASP A 223 3.44 -18.96 27.73
C ASP A 223 2.86 -19.88 26.65
N ASN A 224 1.61 -19.63 26.23
CA ASN A 224 1.00 -20.33 25.10
C ASN A 224 1.79 -20.11 23.80
N LEU A 225 2.19 -18.86 23.53
CA LEU A 225 2.95 -18.50 22.34
C LEU A 225 4.30 -19.23 22.29
N ARG A 226 5.06 -19.21 23.39
CA ARG A 226 6.33 -19.95 23.51
C ARG A 226 6.16 -21.45 23.32
N THR A 227 5.09 -22.01 23.87
CA THR A 227 4.75 -23.44 23.71
C THR A 227 4.51 -23.78 22.24
N GLU A 228 3.70 -22.99 21.53
CA GLU A 228 3.43 -23.20 20.10
C GLU A 228 4.68 -23.05 19.23
N LEU A 229 5.53 -22.07 19.50
CA LEU A 229 6.79 -21.87 18.76
C LEU A 229 7.77 -23.02 19.03
N THR A 230 7.85 -23.50 20.27
CA THR A 230 8.67 -24.66 20.65
C THR A 230 8.23 -25.91 19.91
N ASN A 231 6.92 -26.18 19.89
CA ASN A 231 6.34 -27.33 19.19
C ASN A 231 6.61 -27.31 17.67
N ARG A 232 6.78 -26.12 17.10
CA ARG A 232 7.08 -25.92 15.67
C ARG A 232 8.58 -25.84 15.37
N ASN A 233 9.43 -25.88 16.40
CA ASN A 233 10.86 -25.58 16.28
C ASN A 233 11.13 -24.25 15.54
N ASP A 234 10.33 -23.23 15.84
CA ASP A 234 10.42 -21.92 15.21
C ASP A 234 11.46 -21.05 15.93
N ALA A 235 12.37 -20.43 15.17
CA ALA A 235 13.44 -19.58 15.71
C ALA A 235 12.90 -18.34 16.46
N LEU A 236 11.66 -17.92 16.20
CA LEU A 236 11.01 -16.84 16.94
C LEU A 236 10.88 -17.14 18.45
N ARG A 237 10.98 -18.41 18.87
CA ARG A 237 10.95 -18.77 20.29
C ARG A 237 12.08 -18.10 21.08
N ASP A 238 13.23 -17.89 20.42
CA ASP A 238 14.49 -17.41 21.01
C ASP A 238 14.61 -15.88 20.97
N GLU A 239 13.59 -15.18 20.46
CA GLU A 239 13.52 -13.72 20.49
C GLU A 239 13.54 -13.17 21.93
N ASP A 240 14.15 -12.00 22.11
CA ASP A 240 14.18 -11.34 23.42
C ASP A 240 12.77 -10.98 23.90
N SER A 241 12.51 -11.09 25.20
CA SER A 241 11.19 -10.81 25.81
C SER A 241 10.69 -9.37 25.63
N SER A 242 11.59 -8.43 25.33
CA SER A 242 11.31 -7.04 25.01
C SER A 242 11.26 -6.74 23.50
N SER A 243 11.55 -7.74 22.65
CA SER A 243 11.56 -7.59 21.19
C SER A 243 10.19 -7.15 20.65
N ASN A 244 10.20 -6.60 19.44
CA ASN A 244 8.96 -6.19 18.76
C ASN A 244 8.00 -7.38 18.55
N PHE A 245 8.50 -8.62 18.51
CA PHE A 245 7.68 -9.83 18.39
C PHE A 245 6.86 -10.10 19.66
N TYR A 246 7.53 -10.30 20.81
CA TYR A 246 6.83 -10.60 22.07
C TYR A 246 6.09 -9.40 22.66
N SER A 247 6.53 -8.17 22.36
CA SER A 247 5.87 -6.96 22.86
C SER A 247 4.71 -6.44 21.98
N ALA A 248 4.46 -7.04 20.81
CA ALA A 248 3.48 -6.52 19.85
C ALA A 248 2.07 -6.34 20.43
N LEU A 249 1.57 -7.31 21.20
CA LEU A 249 0.25 -7.25 21.82
C LEU A 249 0.17 -6.12 22.87
N ARG A 250 1.08 -6.10 23.84
CA ARG A 250 1.10 -5.06 24.89
C ARG A 250 1.39 -3.65 24.37
N ASN A 251 2.04 -3.55 23.21
CA ASN A 251 2.30 -2.27 22.56
C ASN A 251 1.13 -1.78 21.69
N THR A 252 0.11 -2.61 21.47
CA THR A 252 -1.12 -2.22 20.76
C THR A 252 -1.99 -1.36 21.69
N PRO A 253 -2.31 -0.09 21.35
CA PRO A 253 -3.10 0.79 22.23
C PRO A 253 -4.47 0.21 22.61
N SER A 254 -5.20 -0.31 21.62
CA SER A 254 -6.55 -0.89 21.80
C SER A 254 -6.58 -2.12 22.70
N PHE A 255 -5.43 -2.78 22.95
CA PHE A 255 -5.34 -3.86 23.94
C PHE A 255 -5.58 -3.35 25.37
N LYS A 256 -5.12 -2.13 25.69
CA LYS A 256 -5.24 -1.53 27.03
C LYS A 256 -6.57 -0.82 27.26
N GLU A 257 -7.26 -0.48 26.18
CA GLU A 257 -8.51 0.27 26.22
C GLU A 257 -9.66 -0.59 26.76
N ARG A 258 -10.47 -0.01 27.66
CA ARG A 258 -11.65 -0.67 28.26
C ARG A 258 -12.67 -1.16 27.21
N GLY A 259 -12.84 -0.39 26.14
CA GLY A 259 -13.73 -0.72 25.01
C GLY A 259 -13.09 -1.63 23.95
N GLY A 260 -11.79 -1.93 24.08
CA GLY A 260 -11.03 -2.80 23.17
C GLY A 260 -10.73 -4.15 23.81
N GLY A 261 -9.45 -4.41 24.07
CA GLY A 261 -8.95 -5.62 24.70
C GLY A 261 -9.07 -5.65 26.21
N ASN A 262 -9.07 -4.49 26.89
CA ASN A 262 -9.11 -4.39 28.36
C ASN A 262 -8.08 -5.32 29.07
N TYR A 263 -6.85 -5.36 28.56
CA TYR A 263 -5.76 -6.22 29.02
C TYR A 263 -6.01 -7.73 28.89
N ASP A 264 -7.06 -8.16 28.18
CA ASP A 264 -7.41 -9.56 27.94
C ASP A 264 -7.07 -9.96 26.49
N PRO A 265 -6.03 -10.80 26.28
CA PRO A 265 -5.61 -11.22 24.93
C PRO A 265 -6.71 -11.92 24.13
N SER A 266 -7.61 -12.67 24.78
CA SER A 266 -8.70 -13.39 24.12
C SER A 266 -9.69 -12.48 23.39
N ARG A 267 -9.68 -11.17 23.73
CA ARG A 267 -10.49 -10.13 23.08
C ARG A 267 -9.79 -9.51 21.86
N MET A 268 -8.57 -9.91 21.55
CA MET A 268 -7.76 -9.35 20.46
C MET A 268 -7.63 -10.34 19.31
N LYS A 269 -7.25 -9.83 18.15
CA LYS A 269 -7.01 -10.61 16.94
C LYS A 269 -5.83 -10.02 16.19
N ALA A 270 -4.90 -10.88 15.76
CA ALA A 270 -3.81 -10.50 14.89
C ALA A 270 -4.31 -10.21 13.47
N VAL A 271 -3.80 -9.13 12.89
CA VAL A 271 -4.10 -8.66 11.53
C VAL A 271 -2.83 -8.29 10.80
N ILE A 272 -2.87 -8.40 9.47
CA ILE A 272 -1.74 -8.14 8.59
C ILE A 272 -2.03 -6.97 7.65
N TYR A 273 -1.01 -6.15 7.44
CA TYR A 273 -0.93 -5.15 6.38
C TYR A 273 0.48 -5.17 5.79
N SER A 274 0.67 -4.57 4.62
CA SER A 274 1.95 -4.53 3.93
C SER A 274 2.38 -3.09 3.67
N LYS A 275 3.69 -2.87 3.58
CA LYS A 275 4.29 -1.62 3.12
C LYS A 275 5.28 -1.92 2.00
N HIS A 276 5.13 -1.21 0.89
CA HIS A 276 6.16 -1.08 -0.13
C HIS A 276 6.93 0.21 0.09
N PHE A 277 8.26 0.13 0.06
CA PHE A 277 9.13 1.25 0.40
C PHE A 277 10.51 1.12 -0.26
N TRP A 278 11.32 2.16 -0.10
CA TRP A 278 12.66 2.25 -0.66
C TRP A 278 13.75 1.83 0.34
N SER A 279 14.77 1.09 -0.09
CA SER A 279 15.86 0.61 0.77
C SER A 279 16.92 1.67 1.07
N GLY A 280 17.28 2.50 0.08
CA GLY A 280 18.36 3.47 0.19
C GLY A 280 17.92 4.75 0.88
N GLN A 281 17.63 4.71 2.18
CA GLN A 281 17.07 5.85 2.93
C GLN A 281 18.08 6.71 3.71
N ASP A 282 19.33 6.26 3.81
CA ASP A 282 20.35 7.03 4.52
C ASP A 282 20.79 8.26 3.71
N ARG A 283 20.43 9.46 4.21
CA ARG A 283 20.80 10.74 3.59
C ARG A 283 22.30 11.03 3.64
N GLN A 284 23.03 10.39 4.55
CA GLN A 284 24.49 10.50 4.64
C GLN A 284 25.21 9.41 3.83
N GLY A 285 24.46 8.44 3.29
CA GLY A 285 24.97 7.36 2.44
C GLY A 285 25.32 7.82 1.03
N SER A 286 25.80 6.89 0.21
CA SER A 286 26.17 7.19 -1.18
C SER A 286 24.96 7.58 -2.04
N SER A 287 25.18 8.50 -2.98
CA SER A 287 24.16 8.89 -3.95
C SER A 287 23.65 7.70 -4.78
N ASP A 288 24.53 6.73 -5.05
CA ASP A 288 24.17 5.52 -5.77
C ASP A 288 23.13 4.68 -5.02
N LYS A 289 23.33 4.42 -3.72
CA LYS A 289 22.34 3.70 -2.90
C LYS A 289 21.01 4.45 -2.83
N ARG A 290 21.05 5.78 -2.75
CA ARG A 290 19.84 6.63 -2.77
C ARG A 290 19.04 6.48 -4.07
N LYS A 291 19.70 6.27 -5.22
CA LYS A 291 19.07 6.19 -6.56
C LYS A 291 18.73 4.77 -7.00
N TYR A 292 19.56 3.80 -6.62
CA TYR A 292 19.54 2.43 -7.16
C TYR A 292 19.24 1.35 -6.12
N GLY A 293 19.25 1.70 -4.84
CA GLY A 293 18.89 0.82 -3.73
C GLY A 293 20.11 0.45 -2.89
N ASP A 294 19.89 0.21 -1.60
CA ASP A 294 20.91 -0.36 -0.71
C ASP A 294 20.67 -1.86 -0.58
N PRO A 295 21.48 -2.71 -1.23
CA PRO A 295 21.23 -4.15 -1.29
C PRO A 295 21.25 -4.84 0.08
N ASP A 296 21.87 -4.25 1.09
CA ASP A 296 21.98 -4.82 2.44
C ASP A 296 20.89 -4.29 3.40
N ALA A 297 20.22 -3.19 3.04
CA ALA A 297 19.20 -2.59 3.90
C ALA A 297 17.91 -3.40 3.90
N PHE A 298 17.32 -3.56 5.10
CA PHE A 298 16.03 -4.21 5.35
C PHE A 298 15.95 -5.67 4.88
N ARG A 299 17.08 -6.39 4.85
CA ARG A 299 17.02 -7.85 4.69
C ARG A 299 16.39 -8.49 5.93
N PRO A 300 15.56 -9.53 5.76
CA PRO A 300 15.05 -10.29 6.88
C PRO A 300 16.16 -11.11 7.53
N ASP A 301 16.08 -11.27 8.84
CA ASP A 301 16.83 -12.31 9.54
C ASP A 301 16.47 -13.68 8.95
N GLN A 302 17.49 -14.49 8.64
CA GLN A 302 17.31 -15.72 7.85
C GLN A 302 16.60 -16.83 8.64
N ALA A 303 16.66 -16.79 9.97
CA ALA A 303 16.03 -17.81 10.81
C ALA A 303 14.57 -17.48 11.11
N THR A 304 14.28 -16.20 11.40
CA THR A 304 12.97 -15.75 11.87
C THR A 304 12.10 -15.13 10.77
N GLY A 305 12.74 -14.57 9.73
CA GLY A 305 12.10 -13.74 8.71
C GLY A 305 11.83 -12.30 9.15
N LEU A 306 12.26 -11.90 10.36
CA LEU A 306 12.01 -10.57 10.91
C LEU A 306 12.82 -9.50 10.16
N VAL A 307 12.18 -8.38 9.85
CA VAL A 307 12.83 -7.20 9.25
C VAL A 307 12.92 -6.09 10.29
N ASP A 308 14.12 -5.54 10.51
CA ASP A 308 14.30 -4.35 11.32
C ASP A 308 13.87 -3.08 10.55
N MET A 309 12.68 -2.58 10.89
CA MET A 309 12.10 -1.37 10.29
C MET A 309 12.55 -0.07 10.99
N SER A 310 13.45 -0.12 11.98
CA SER A 310 13.86 1.08 12.75
C SER A 310 14.56 2.15 11.91
N LYS A 311 15.17 1.75 10.79
CA LYS A 311 15.89 2.64 9.86
C LYS A 311 15.01 3.15 8.72
N ASP A 312 13.75 2.73 8.65
CA ASP A 312 12.78 3.24 7.68
C ASP A 312 12.32 4.64 8.13
N ARG A 313 12.59 5.64 7.28
CA ARG A 313 12.35 7.06 7.53
C ARG A 313 11.35 7.66 6.55
N ASN A 314 10.56 6.82 5.87
CA ASN A 314 9.63 7.26 4.81
C ASN A 314 10.30 8.13 3.74
N THR A 315 11.58 7.88 3.43
CA THR A 315 12.32 8.69 2.46
C THR A 315 12.19 8.05 1.07
N PRO A 316 11.76 8.80 0.03
CA PRO A 316 11.59 8.26 -1.31
C PRO A 316 12.94 7.91 -1.97
N ARG A 317 12.84 7.11 -3.03
CA ARG A 317 13.91 6.91 -4.01
C ARG A 317 14.38 8.26 -4.58
N SER A 318 15.69 8.45 -4.71
CA SER A 318 16.23 9.64 -5.36
C SER A 318 16.18 9.50 -6.89
N PRO A 319 15.88 10.58 -7.63
CA PRO A 319 15.89 10.55 -9.09
C PRO A 319 17.29 10.24 -9.64
N ALA A 320 17.35 9.32 -10.60
CA ALA A 320 18.55 9.06 -11.37
C ALA A 320 18.70 10.06 -12.52
N ASN A 321 17.58 10.42 -13.15
CA ASN A 321 17.50 11.37 -14.27
C ASN A 321 16.62 12.59 -13.94
N PRO A 322 16.87 13.76 -14.58
CA PRO A 322 15.99 14.92 -14.45
C PRO A 322 14.55 14.59 -14.88
N GLY A 323 13.57 15.05 -14.09
CA GLY A 323 12.15 14.82 -14.35
C GLY A 323 11.57 13.57 -13.67
N GLU A 324 12.42 12.65 -13.22
CA GLU A 324 11.95 11.51 -12.40
C GLU A 324 11.47 11.98 -11.03
N ALA A 325 10.36 11.43 -10.58
CA ALA A 325 9.80 11.66 -9.25
C ALA A 325 9.24 10.35 -8.70
N TRP A 326 9.56 10.07 -7.44
CA TRP A 326 9.22 8.80 -6.79
C TRP A 326 8.44 9.05 -5.50
N VAL A 327 7.33 8.36 -5.30
CA VAL A 327 6.60 8.38 -4.03
C VAL A 327 7.34 7.56 -2.98
N ASN A 328 7.16 7.90 -1.70
CA ASN A 328 7.95 7.34 -0.63
C ASN A 328 7.50 5.98 -0.11
N PHE A 329 6.20 5.68 -0.16
CA PHE A 329 5.67 4.37 0.22
C PHE A 329 4.26 4.12 -0.34
N ASP A 330 3.86 2.84 -0.30
CA ASP A 330 2.47 2.40 -0.45
C ASP A 330 2.10 1.45 0.70
N TYR A 331 0.83 1.45 1.13
CA TYR A 331 0.33 0.60 2.21
C TYR A 331 -0.90 -0.18 1.77
N GLY A 332 -0.85 -1.51 1.95
CA GLY A 332 -1.93 -2.42 1.60
C GLY A 332 -2.53 -3.09 2.83
N TRP A 333 -3.82 -2.86 3.08
CA TRP A 333 -4.56 -3.53 4.15
C TRP A 333 -5.08 -4.89 3.70
N PHE A 334 -4.62 -5.97 4.32
CA PHE A 334 -5.16 -7.32 4.15
C PHE A 334 -6.18 -7.66 5.25
N GLY A 335 -5.90 -7.27 6.49
CA GLY A 335 -6.68 -7.65 7.65
C GLY A 335 -6.40 -9.09 8.06
N ALA A 336 -7.38 -9.99 7.91
CA ALA A 336 -7.26 -11.38 8.37
C ALA A 336 -8.22 -12.30 7.60
N GLN A 337 -8.12 -12.25 6.27
CA GLN A 337 -8.96 -13.08 5.40
C GLN A 337 -8.60 -14.57 5.57
N ALA A 338 -9.61 -15.42 5.51
CA ALA A 338 -9.49 -16.87 5.64
C ALA A 338 -9.11 -17.57 4.31
N GLU A 339 -9.19 -16.86 3.17
CA GLU A 339 -8.79 -17.39 1.86
C GLU A 339 -7.36 -17.94 1.90
N ALA A 340 -7.19 -19.21 1.58
CA ALA A 340 -5.91 -19.91 1.69
C ALA A 340 -4.98 -19.56 0.51
N ASP A 341 -5.56 -19.35 -0.67
CA ASP A 341 -4.83 -18.98 -1.88
C ASP A 341 -4.43 -17.50 -1.83
N ALA A 342 -3.13 -17.23 -1.66
CA ALA A 342 -2.60 -15.87 -1.54
C ALA A 342 -3.06 -14.97 -2.70
N ASP A 343 -3.05 -15.48 -3.93
CA ASP A 343 -3.43 -14.73 -5.13
C ASP A 343 -4.90 -14.32 -5.16
N LYS A 344 -5.76 -15.02 -4.40
CA LYS A 344 -7.18 -14.68 -4.29
C LYS A 344 -7.47 -13.67 -3.19
N THR A 345 -6.53 -13.43 -2.27
CA THR A 345 -6.69 -12.43 -1.20
C THR A 345 -6.77 -11.01 -1.76
N ILE A 346 -7.46 -10.13 -1.03
CA ILE A 346 -7.66 -8.73 -1.41
C ILE A 346 -6.82 -7.79 -0.54
N TRP A 347 -6.20 -6.80 -1.17
CA TRP A 347 -5.37 -5.79 -0.53
C TRP A 347 -5.98 -4.42 -0.83
N THR A 348 -6.45 -3.74 0.21
CA THR A 348 -7.09 -2.44 0.08
C THR A 348 -6.06 -1.32 0.34
N HIS A 349 -5.88 -0.44 -0.64
CA HIS A 349 -4.94 0.68 -0.61
C HIS A 349 -5.51 1.87 -1.37
N ALA A 350 -4.79 2.98 -1.50
CA ALA A 350 -5.27 4.17 -2.18
C ALA A 350 -4.14 4.86 -2.96
N ASN A 351 -4.51 5.61 -4.01
CA ASN A 351 -3.55 6.31 -4.87
C ASN A 351 -2.73 7.38 -4.12
N HIS A 352 -3.42 8.31 -3.47
CA HIS A 352 -2.81 9.47 -2.83
C HIS A 352 -3.81 10.10 -1.86
N TYR A 353 -3.39 11.14 -1.15
CA TYR A 353 -4.27 11.87 -0.24
C TYR A 353 -5.44 12.53 -0.99
N HIS A 354 -6.52 12.83 -0.26
CA HIS A 354 -7.72 13.41 -0.85
C HIS A 354 -7.55 14.93 -1.06
N ALA A 355 -7.50 15.34 -2.33
CA ALA A 355 -7.38 16.74 -2.73
C ALA A 355 -8.34 17.06 -3.91
N PRO A 356 -9.66 16.97 -3.67
CA PRO A 356 -10.66 17.01 -4.74
C PRO A 356 -10.66 18.32 -5.54
N ASN A 357 -10.13 19.40 -4.96
CA ASN A 357 -10.09 20.74 -5.55
C ASN A 357 -8.69 21.15 -6.07
N SER A 358 -7.70 20.25 -6.07
CA SER A 358 -6.38 20.50 -6.64
C SER A 358 -6.12 19.63 -7.88
N ASP A 359 -5.00 19.87 -8.57
CA ASP A 359 -4.59 19.10 -9.76
C ASP A 359 -4.35 17.61 -9.45
N LEU A 360 -4.01 17.27 -8.20
CA LEU A 360 -3.87 15.89 -7.74
C LEU A 360 -5.22 15.15 -7.75
N GLY A 361 -6.32 15.88 -7.51
CA GLY A 361 -7.68 15.36 -7.57
C GLY A 361 -8.09 14.46 -6.39
N PRO A 362 -9.28 13.84 -6.48
CA PRO A 362 -9.84 13.08 -5.38
C PRO A 362 -9.12 11.73 -5.18
N MET A 363 -8.85 11.41 -3.92
CA MET A 363 -8.44 10.06 -3.50
C MET A 363 -9.39 8.98 -4.05
N ARG A 364 -8.78 7.93 -4.61
CA ARG A 364 -9.43 6.70 -5.03
C ARG A 364 -8.89 5.52 -4.22
N VAL A 365 -9.79 4.69 -3.74
CA VAL A 365 -9.46 3.47 -3.01
C VAL A 365 -9.48 2.30 -3.98
N TYR A 366 -8.43 1.48 -3.92
CA TYR A 366 -8.25 0.28 -4.70
C TYR A 366 -8.42 -0.95 -3.83
N GLU A 367 -9.03 -1.97 -4.41
CA GLU A 367 -9.10 -3.31 -3.83
C GLU A 367 -8.43 -4.24 -4.84
N SER A 368 -7.16 -4.58 -4.60
CA SER A 368 -6.30 -5.35 -5.51
C SER A 368 -6.24 -6.82 -5.09
N LYS A 369 -6.17 -7.74 -6.04
CA LYS A 369 -5.69 -9.11 -5.76
C LYS A 369 -4.22 -9.06 -5.33
N PHE A 370 -3.75 -10.07 -4.58
CA PHE A 370 -2.36 -10.08 -4.08
C PHE A 370 -1.33 -9.89 -5.18
N ARG A 371 -1.40 -10.63 -6.30
CA ARG A 371 -0.50 -10.44 -7.45
C ARG A 371 -0.47 -9.02 -8.01
N ASN A 372 -1.59 -8.28 -7.92
CA ASN A 372 -1.65 -6.87 -8.34
C ASN A 372 -1.03 -5.94 -7.30
N TRP A 373 -1.09 -6.31 -6.02
CA TRP A 373 -0.41 -5.61 -4.94
C TRP A 373 1.10 -5.87 -5.00
N SER A 374 1.56 -7.13 -4.89
CA SER A 374 2.97 -7.53 -4.87
C SER A 374 3.71 -7.28 -6.19
N ALA A 375 3.00 -6.92 -7.26
CA ALA A 375 3.64 -6.33 -8.43
C ALA A 375 4.42 -5.07 -8.06
N GLY A 376 3.93 -4.23 -7.14
CA GLY A 376 4.62 -3.00 -6.73
C GLY A 376 4.94 -2.06 -7.89
N TYR A 377 5.92 -1.17 -7.68
CA TYR A 377 6.33 -0.13 -8.64
C TYR A 377 7.86 0.00 -8.68
N ALA A 378 8.40 0.78 -9.61
CA ALA A 378 9.83 1.11 -9.62
C ALA A 378 10.28 1.99 -8.44
N ASP A 379 9.34 2.67 -7.77
CA ASP A 379 9.54 3.48 -6.57
C ASP A 379 10.05 2.64 -5.39
N PHE A 380 9.67 1.37 -5.36
CA PHE A 380 9.85 0.49 -4.20
C PHE A 380 10.68 -0.73 -4.58
N ASP A 381 11.65 -1.05 -3.74
CA ASP A 381 12.49 -2.23 -3.87
C ASP A 381 12.42 -3.15 -2.64
N ARG A 382 11.62 -2.78 -1.65
CA ARG A 382 11.33 -3.57 -0.45
C ARG A 382 9.83 -3.69 -0.24
N GLY A 383 9.41 -4.88 0.17
CA GLY A 383 8.08 -5.17 0.67
C GLY A 383 8.17 -5.86 2.03
N ALA A 384 7.44 -5.35 3.01
CA ALA A 384 7.37 -5.93 4.34
C ALA A 384 5.92 -6.18 4.75
N TYR A 385 5.70 -7.29 5.46
CA TYR A 385 4.40 -7.77 5.91
C TYR A 385 4.32 -7.66 7.43
N MET A 386 3.50 -6.73 7.92
CA MET A 386 3.45 -6.36 9.31
C MET A 386 2.32 -7.07 10.04
N ILE A 387 2.56 -7.44 11.29
CA ILE A 387 1.53 -7.96 12.19
C ILE A 387 1.24 -6.91 13.27
N THR A 388 -0.04 -6.62 13.47
CA THR A 388 -0.53 -5.82 14.61
C THR A 388 -1.82 -6.46 15.15
N PHE A 389 -2.43 -5.88 16.17
CA PHE A 389 -3.65 -6.40 16.78
C PHE A 389 -4.79 -5.39 16.73
N ILE A 390 -6.02 -5.91 16.60
CA ILE A 390 -7.26 -5.15 16.79
C ILE A 390 -8.22 -5.93 17.71
N PRO A 391 -9.18 -5.26 18.36
CA PRO A 391 -10.22 -5.96 19.12
C PRO A 391 -11.08 -6.85 18.21
N LYS A 392 -11.46 -8.05 18.70
CA LYS A 392 -12.37 -8.98 18.00
C LYS A 392 -13.77 -8.40 17.77
N SER A 393 -14.17 -7.39 18.55
CA SER A 393 -15.43 -6.67 18.36
C SER A 393 -15.46 -5.83 17.08
N TRP A 394 -14.30 -5.59 16.44
CA TRP A 394 -14.18 -4.80 15.22
C TRP A 394 -14.31 -5.67 13.96
N ASN A 395 -15.01 -5.17 12.93
CA ASN A 395 -15.14 -5.88 11.65
C ASN A 395 -14.30 -5.31 10.50
N THR A 396 -13.22 -4.59 10.80
CA THR A 396 -12.30 -4.01 9.79
C THR A 396 -11.37 -5.05 9.16
N ALA A 397 -11.31 -6.26 9.73
CA ALA A 397 -10.60 -7.41 9.19
C ALA A 397 -11.52 -8.64 9.15
N PRO A 398 -12.56 -8.66 8.30
CA PRO A 398 -13.47 -9.80 8.20
C PRO A 398 -12.77 -11.01 7.58
N ALA A 399 -13.35 -12.20 7.76
CA ALA A 399 -12.81 -13.45 7.17
C ALA A 399 -12.86 -13.47 5.64
N LYS A 400 -13.75 -12.69 5.02
CA LYS A 400 -13.86 -12.54 3.57
C LYS A 400 -13.97 -11.07 3.22
N VAL A 401 -13.18 -10.65 2.23
CA VAL A 401 -13.23 -9.34 1.61
C VAL A 401 -13.59 -9.53 0.14
N THR A 402 -14.51 -8.72 -0.38
CA THR A 402 -14.93 -8.74 -1.79
C THR A 402 -14.49 -7.46 -2.47
N GLN A 403 -13.99 -7.57 -3.70
CA GLN A 403 -13.74 -6.40 -4.55
C GLN A 403 -15.06 -5.86 -5.08
N GLY A 404 -15.20 -4.54 -5.14
CA GLY A 404 -16.39 -3.94 -5.70
C GLY A 404 -17.58 -3.86 -4.76
N TRP A 405 -18.72 -3.48 -5.30
CA TRP A 405 -20.05 -3.48 -4.69
C TRP A 405 -21.04 -3.88 -5.78
N PRO A 406 -21.86 -4.92 -5.57
CA PRO A 406 -23.04 -4.89 -4.67
C PRO A 406 -22.90 -5.64 -3.34
#